data_AF-A0AAV4TN71-F1
#
_entry.id   AF-A0AAV4TN71-F1
#
_cell.length_a   1.000
_cell.length_b   1.000
_cell.length_c   1.000
_cell.angle_alpha   90.00
_cell.angle_beta   90.00
_cell.angle_gamma   90.00
#
_symmetry.space_group_name_H-M   'P 1'
#
loop_
_entity.id
_entity.type
_entity.pdbx_description
1 polymer ?
#
loop_
_entity_poly.entity_id
_entity_poly.type
_entity_poly.pdbx_seq_one_letter_code
_entity_poly.pdbx_strand_id
1 'polypeptide(L)'
;FVAGFFSFLVLLCCDVATAKFRQTMLPAHVTFGLITFVVGAIATLTGLTQSSRYRLSGKDGKPNYKDFPDQGIIVNVLAMCIIATVITIPYIIRNSNYRRYTTLTIN
;
A
#
# COMPACT_ATOMS: atom_id res chain seq x y z
N PHE A 1 -8.49 8.01 0.19
CA PHE A 1 -7.82 9.29 0.55
C PHE A 1 -8.83 10.38 0.93
N VAL A 2 -9.62 10.91 -0.02
CA VAL A 2 -10.56 12.03 0.22
C VAL A 2 -11.50 11.82 1.41
N ALA A 3 -12.21 10.68 1.47
CA ALA A 3 -13.11 10.38 2.58
C ALA A 3 -12.42 10.36 3.96
N GLY A 4 -11.16 9.91 4.04
CA GLY A 4 -10.39 9.94 5.28
C GLY A 4 -9.97 11.34 5.69
N PHE A 5 -9.57 12.17 4.72
CA PHE A 5 -9.17 13.56 4.96
C PHE A 5 -10.32 14.37 5.56
N PHE A 6 -11.51 14.34 4.96
CA PHE A 6 -12.65 15.06 5.51
C PHE A 6 -13.06 14.52 6.88
N SER A 7 -13.10 13.21 7.05
CA SER A 7 -13.64 12.60 8.27
C SER A 7 -12.70 12.70 9.48
N PHE A 8 -11.39 12.58 9.29
CA PHE A 8 -10.42 12.52 10.39
C PHE A 8 -9.58 13.78 10.56
N LEU A 9 -9.62 14.73 9.61
CA LEU A 9 -8.88 16.00 9.72
C LEU A 9 -9.84 17.19 9.78
N VAL A 10 -10.77 17.33 8.83
CA VAL A 10 -11.66 18.49 8.77
C VAL A 10 -12.71 18.45 9.88
N LEU A 11 -13.38 17.31 10.09
CA LEU A 11 -14.41 17.17 11.13
C LEU A 11 -13.85 17.17 12.57
N LEU A 12 -12.52 17.16 12.73
CA LEU A 12 -11.89 17.33 14.05
C LEU A 12 -12.21 18.70 14.67
N CYS A 13 -12.46 19.72 13.85
CA CYS A 13 -12.89 21.05 14.32
C CYS A 13 -14.25 21.02 15.05
N CYS A 14 -15.11 20.03 14.74
CA CYS A 14 -16.44 19.85 15.32
C CYS A 14 -16.53 18.53 16.11
N ASP A 15 -15.57 18.31 17.01
CA ASP A 15 -15.28 17.03 17.68
C ASP A 15 -16.51 16.36 18.30
N VAL A 16 -17.39 17.13 18.96
CA VAL A 16 -18.56 16.61 19.70
C VAL A 16 -19.68 16.13 18.76
N ALA A 17 -20.01 16.89 17.72
CA ALA A 17 -21.11 16.56 16.80
C ALA A 17 -20.78 15.39 15.87
N THR A 18 -19.50 15.17 15.57
CA THR A 18 -19.05 14.23 14.54
C THR A 18 -18.31 13.01 15.09
N ALA A 19 -18.19 12.90 16.41
CA ALA A 19 -17.58 11.77 17.10
C ALA A 19 -18.15 10.41 16.68
N LYS A 20 -19.48 10.25 16.71
CA LYS A 20 -20.14 8.99 16.34
C LYS A 20 -19.88 8.61 14.88
N PHE A 21 -19.92 9.59 13.98
CA PHE A 21 -19.65 9.38 12.56
C PHE A 21 -18.23 8.87 12.32
N ARG A 22 -17.23 9.45 12.99
CA ARG A 22 -15.83 9.03 12.90
C ARG A 22 -15.63 7.62 13.45
N GLN A 23 -16.22 7.29 14.59
CA GLN A 23 -16.13 5.94 15.17
C GLN A 23 -16.64 4.85 14.20
N THR A 24 -17.75 5.10 13.53
CA THR A 24 -18.32 4.16 12.56
C THR A 24 -17.46 4.05 11.29
N MET A 25 -16.82 5.13 10.84
CA MET A 25 -16.00 5.12 9.62
C MET A 25 -14.55 4.68 9.79
N LEU A 26 -14.03 4.66 11.03
CA LEU A 26 -12.68 4.15 11.35
C LEU A 26 -12.39 2.75 10.76
N PRO A 27 -13.22 1.71 11.00
CA PRO A 27 -12.94 0.37 10.48
C PRO A 27 -12.95 0.33 8.94
N ALA A 28 -13.86 1.08 8.30
CA ALA A 28 -13.91 1.18 6.85
C ALA A 28 -12.65 1.85 6.30
N HIS A 29 -12.23 2.98 6.88
CA HIS A 29 -11.05 3.72 6.43
C HIS A 29 -9.77 2.88 6.47
N VAL A 30 -9.54 2.18 7.59
CA VAL A 30 -8.37 1.31 7.75
C VAL A 30 -8.40 0.16 6.72
N THR A 31 -9.56 -0.48 6.54
CA THR A 31 -9.72 -1.59 5.60
C THR A 31 -9.51 -1.16 4.15
N PHE A 32 -10.14 -0.05 3.73
CA PHE A 32 -9.96 0.50 2.39
C PHE A 32 -8.51 0.93 2.15
N GLY A 33 -7.86 1.55 3.14
CA GLY A 33 -6.44 1.91 3.06
C GLY A 33 -5.57 0.69 2.75
N LEU A 34 -5.76 -0.40 3.49
CA LEU A 34 -5.02 -1.65 3.30
C LEU A 34 -5.28 -2.28 1.92
N ILE A 35 -6.55 -2.31 1.47
CA ILE A 35 -6.91 -2.84 0.15
C ILE A 35 -6.23 -2.01 -0.94
N THR A 36 -6.31 -0.68 -0.87
CA THR A 36 -5.68 0.20 -1.87
C THR A 36 -4.16 0.05 -1.91
N PHE A 37 -3.52 -0.13 -0.76
CA PHE A 37 -2.08 -0.40 -0.67
C PHE A 37 -1.70 -1.72 -1.38
N VAL A 38 -2.44 -2.81 -1.12
CA VAL A 38 -2.21 -4.11 -1.75
C VAL A 38 -2.43 -4.04 -3.26
N VAL A 39 -3.53 -3.44 -3.71
CA VAL A 39 -3.81 -3.28 -5.15
C VAL A 39 -2.76 -2.41 -5.84
N GLY A 40 -2.29 -1.35 -5.20
CA GLY A 40 -1.19 -0.53 -5.72
C GLY A 40 0.11 -1.31 -5.91
N ALA A 41 0.42 -2.20 -4.96
CA ALA A 41 1.57 -3.08 -5.10
C ALA A 41 1.41 -4.10 -6.24
N ILE A 42 0.23 -4.72 -6.37
CA ILE A 42 -0.09 -5.64 -7.49
C ILE A 42 0.06 -4.91 -8.84
N ALA A 43 -0.48 -3.70 -8.95
CA ALA A 43 -0.35 -2.89 -10.16
C ALA A 43 1.12 -2.58 -10.49
N THR A 44 1.93 -2.27 -9.47
CA THR A 44 3.36 -2.02 -9.63
C THR A 44 4.11 -3.27 -10.10
N LEU A 45 3.87 -4.43 -9.49
CA LEU A 45 4.47 -5.71 -9.90
C LEU A 45 4.07 -6.10 -11.33
N THR A 46 2.81 -5.87 -11.69
CA THR A 46 2.32 -6.09 -13.06
C THR A 46 3.03 -5.17 -14.06
N GLY A 47 3.18 -3.88 -13.73
CA GLY A 47 3.89 -2.91 -14.55
C GLY A 47 5.39 -3.23 -14.72
N LEU A 48 6.06 -3.69 -13.66
CA LEU A 48 7.44 -4.17 -13.72
C LEU A 48 7.55 -5.41 -14.62
N THR A 49 6.62 -6.36 -14.50
CA THR A 49 6.59 -7.56 -15.33
C THR A 49 6.39 -7.22 -16.81
N GLN A 50 5.46 -6.31 -17.13
CA GLN A 50 5.23 -5.85 -18.50
C GLN A 50 6.46 -5.12 -19.06
N SER A 51 7.06 -4.24 -18.26
CA SER A 51 8.27 -3.50 -18.65
C SER A 51 9.44 -4.45 -18.90
N SER A 52 9.60 -5.45 -18.04
CA SER A 52 10.63 -6.48 -18.19
C SER A 52 10.44 -7.27 -19.48
N ARG A 53 9.24 -7.77 -19.75
CA ARG A 53 8.94 -8.52 -20.98
C ARG A 53 9.20 -7.70 -22.25
N TYR A 54 8.95 -6.39 -22.24
CA TYR A 54 9.15 -5.53 -23.41
C TYR A 54 10.62 -5.13 -23.61
N ARG A 55 11.33 -4.82 -22.53
CA ARG A 55 12.72 -4.33 -22.57
C ARG A 55 13.75 -5.46 -22.63
N LEU A 56 13.42 -6.65 -22.11
CA LEU A 56 14.31 -7.81 -22.01
C LEU A 56 13.82 -8.98 -22.88
N SER A 57 13.22 -8.65 -24.03
CA SER A 57 12.55 -9.61 -24.93
C SER A 57 13.52 -10.54 -25.69
N GLY A 58 14.81 -10.19 -25.78
CA GLY A 58 15.75 -10.90 -26.66
C GLY A 58 15.53 -10.66 -28.17
N LYS A 59 14.64 -9.71 -28.52
CA LYS A 59 14.34 -9.28 -29.89
C LYS A 59 14.85 -7.86 -30.13
N ASP A 60 15.09 -7.49 -31.38
CA ASP A 60 15.50 -6.14 -31.78
C ASP A 60 16.80 -5.66 -31.12
N GLY A 61 17.77 -6.57 -30.93
CA GLY A 61 19.04 -6.26 -30.27
C GLY A 61 18.96 -6.05 -28.76
N LYS A 62 17.80 -6.30 -28.14
CA LYS A 62 17.61 -6.20 -26.69
C LYS A 62 18.17 -7.42 -25.96
N PRO A 63 18.69 -7.27 -24.73
CA PRO A 63 19.10 -8.40 -23.91
C PRO A 63 17.92 -9.35 -23.65
N ASN A 64 18.21 -10.65 -23.54
CA ASN A 64 17.20 -11.65 -23.22
C ASN A 64 17.07 -11.80 -21.71
N TYR A 65 15.85 -11.74 -21.18
CA TYR A 65 15.59 -11.93 -19.75
C TYR A 65 16.14 -13.24 -19.20
N LYS A 66 16.19 -14.30 -20.02
CA LYS A 66 16.72 -15.63 -19.64
C LYS A 66 18.22 -15.64 -19.38
N ASP A 67 18.95 -14.68 -19.93
CA ASP A 67 20.41 -14.60 -19.79
C ASP A 67 20.81 -13.86 -18.51
N PHE A 68 19.85 -13.59 -17.62
CA PHE A 68 20.04 -12.85 -16.36
C PHE A 68 20.85 -11.54 -16.52
N PRO A 69 20.45 -10.64 -17.43
CA PRO A 69 21.11 -9.34 -17.57
C PRO A 69 20.94 -8.53 -16.29
N ASP A 70 21.92 -7.67 -15.97
CA ASP A 70 21.96 -6.87 -14.74
C ASP A 70 20.64 -6.13 -14.45
N GLN A 71 20.04 -5.56 -15.50
CA GLN A 71 18.75 -4.86 -15.41
C GLN A 71 17.61 -5.78 -14.92
N GLY A 72 17.59 -7.04 -15.36
CA GLY A 72 16.58 -8.02 -14.94
C GLY A 72 16.73 -8.40 -13.47
N ILE A 73 17.97 -8.54 -12.99
CA ILE A 73 18.28 -8.82 -11.58
C ILE A 73 17.78 -7.66 -10.70
N ILE A 74 18.11 -6.42 -11.07
CA ILE A 74 17.70 -5.22 -10.31
C ILE A 74 16.17 -5.12 -10.21
N VAL A 75 15.46 -5.36 -11.33
CA VAL A 75 13.98 -5.33 -11.35
C VAL A 75 13.38 -6.40 -10.44
N ASN A 76 13.96 -7.61 -10.43
CA ASN A 76 13.49 -8.69 -9.57
C ASN A 76 13.74 -8.40 -8.09
N VAL A 77 14.91 -7.86 -7.74
CA VAL A 77 15.22 -7.44 -6.35
C VAL A 77 14.23 -6.39 -5.88
N LEU A 78 13.94 -5.39 -6.73
CA LEU A 78 12.96 -4.35 -6.42
C LEU A 78 11.54 -4.92 -6.23
N ALA A 79 11.14 -5.89 -7.08
CA ALA A 79 9.87 -6.60 -6.94
C ALA A 79 9.80 -7.37 -5.60
N MET A 80 10.89 -8.02 -5.18
CA MET A 80 10.96 -8.72 -3.90
C MET A 80 10.86 -7.76 -2.71
N CYS A 81 11.49 -6.58 -2.77
CA CYS A 81 11.34 -5.55 -1.74
C CYS A 81 9.88 -5.06 -1.61
N ILE A 82 9.18 -4.90 -2.73
CA ILE A 82 7.75 -4.54 -2.72
C ILE A 82 6.93 -5.65 -2.05
N ILE A 83 7.16 -6.91 -2.43
CA ILE A 83 6.45 -8.06 -1.83
C ILE A 83 6.70 -8.13 -0.32
N ALA A 84 7.95 -7.95 0.12
CA ALA A 84 8.28 -7.90 1.55
C ALA A 84 7.49 -6.80 2.27
N THR A 85 7.42 -5.60 1.68
CA THR A 85 6.67 -4.48 2.26
C THR A 85 5.17 -4.77 2.33
N VAL A 86 4.60 -5.44 1.32
CA VAL A 86 3.18 -5.87 1.31
C VAL A 86 2.87 -6.87 2.41
N ILE A 87 3.83 -7.68 2.84
CA ILE A 87 3.65 -8.65 3.93
C ILE A 87 3.84 -7.97 5.29
N THR A 88 4.92 -7.19 5.44
CA THR A 88 5.29 -6.57 6.71
C THR A 88 4.28 -5.51 7.16
N ILE A 89 3.77 -4.67 6.26
CA ILE A 89 2.88 -3.56 6.63
C ILE A 89 1.53 -4.04 7.23
N PRO A 90 0.77 -4.96 6.59
CA PRO A 90 -0.45 -5.49 7.20
C PRO A 90 -0.21 -6.20 8.53
N TYR A 91 0.91 -6.91 8.66
CA TYR A 91 1.30 -7.58 9.90
C TYR A 91 1.48 -6.57 11.04
N ILE A 92 2.22 -5.49 10.79
CA ILE A 92 2.43 -4.42 11.78
C ILE A 92 1.11 -3.72 12.12
N ILE A 93 0.30 -3.36 11.12
CA ILE A 93 -0.96 -2.63 11.33
C ILE A 93 -1.97 -3.44 12.16
N ARG A 94 -2.01 -4.76 11.99
CA ARG A 94 -2.92 -5.64 12.74
C ARG A 94 -2.41 -6.00 14.13
N ASN A 95 -1.13 -5.79 14.42
CA ASN A 95 -0.58 -6.10 15.72
C ASN A 95 -0.98 -5.02 16.74
N SER A 96 -1.77 -5.43 17.73
CA SER A 96 -2.25 -4.55 18.81
C SER A 96 -1.13 -3.95 19.65
N ASN A 97 0.04 -4.59 19.73
CA ASN A 97 1.20 -4.08 20.47
C ASN A 97 1.77 -2.79 19.86
N TYR A 98 1.56 -2.56 18.56
CA TYR A 98 2.02 -1.35 17.86
C TYR A 98 0.91 -0.33 17.63
N ARG A 99 -0.32 -0.56 18.13
CA ARG A 99 -1.39 0.44 18.03
C ARG A 99 -1.03 1.64 18.89
N ARG A 100 -1.06 2.82 18.27
CA ARG A 100 -1.05 4.09 19.02
C ARG A 100 -2.30 4.11 19.90
N TYR A 101 -2.13 4.29 21.21
CA TYR A 101 -3.23 4.56 22.13
C TYR A 101 -3.80 5.93 21.78
N THR A 102 -4.77 5.96 20.86
CA THR A 102 -5.59 7.14 20.66
C THR A 102 -6.71 7.07 21.69
N THR A 103 -6.49 7.72 22.83
CA THR A 103 -7.50 7.94 23.87
C THR A 103 -8.61 8.81 23.30
N LEU A 104 -9.57 8.21 22.58
CA LEU A 104 -10.86 8.82 22.28
C LEU A 104 -11.80 8.49 23.45
N THR A 105 -11.44 8.92 24.66
CA THR A 105 -12.37 8.95 25.80
C THR A 105 -13.31 10.11 25.55
N ILE A 106 -14.45 9.80 24.94
CA ILE A 106 -15.63 10.66 24.98
C ILE A 106 -16.35 10.27 26.26
N ASN A 107 -16.28 11.12 27.27
CA ASN A 107 -17.27 11.19 28.34
C ASN A 107 -18.44 12.03 27.81
#